data_AF-A0A967XAL1-F1
#
_entry.id   AF-A0A967XAL1-F1
#
_cell.length_a   1.000
_cell.length_b   1.000
_cell.length_c   1.000
_cell.angle_alpha   90.00
_cell.angle_beta   90.00
_cell.angle_gamma   90.00
#
_symmetry.space_group_name_H-M   'P 1'
#
loop_
_entity.id
_entity.type
_entity.pdbx_description
1 polymer ?
#
loop_
_entity_poly.entity_id
_entity_poly.type
_entity_poly.pdbx_seq_one_letter_code
_entity_poly.pdbx_strand_id
1 'polypeptide(L)'
;MCDTCGCNITAGAEHRVTAEGKLAHTEDGRTAVAVLRNLLSENDHQAAHNREHLDTHGVLAINLMSSPGAGKTNLLEATIAALKDELAIGVVEGDLETENDAVRIRAHGVPCVQITTGSACHLDAHMVHDALHRLDLEPLDVLFIENVGNLVCPASFDLGQHRNVALLSVTEGDDKPAKYPVMFRAADLVLLTKTDLLTVLDDFDAARVERHLRALGREVPLLPLSARRGQGMDAWLEWLRGEVVAHRERMAAGQKLHPAIQPHDTRLHPGGHAAHQGHLAAAAATRK
;
A
#
# COMPACT_ATOMS: atom_id res chain seq x y z
N MET A 1 2.27 -22.30 3.35
CA MET A 1 2.18 -21.18 4.32
C MET A 1 1.65 -19.98 3.55
N CYS A 2 0.67 -19.25 4.10
CA CYS A 2 0.22 -17.99 3.48
C CYS A 2 1.23 -16.93 3.91
N ASP A 3 2.13 -16.55 3.00
CA ASP A 3 3.26 -15.69 3.33
C ASP A 3 2.90 -14.20 3.18
N THR A 4 1.63 -13.85 3.01
CA THR A 4 1.24 -12.56 2.43
C THR A 4 1.16 -11.41 3.46
N CYS A 5 0.52 -11.59 4.61
CA CYS A 5 0.21 -10.47 5.53
C CYS A 5 0.96 -10.46 6.88
N GLY A 6 1.85 -11.43 7.13
CA GLY A 6 2.56 -11.52 8.42
C GLY A 6 1.70 -12.01 9.60
N CYS A 7 0.39 -12.19 9.44
CA CYS A 7 -0.48 -12.91 10.40
C CYS A 7 -0.35 -14.43 10.31
N ASN A 8 0.73 -14.92 9.71
CA ASN A 8 1.01 -16.33 9.58
C ASN A 8 1.64 -16.88 10.87
N ILE A 9 1.61 -18.20 11.03
CA ILE A 9 2.36 -18.89 12.09
C ILE A 9 3.85 -18.60 11.84
N THR A 10 4.47 -17.82 12.72
CA THR A 10 5.90 -17.54 12.67
C THR A 10 6.68 -18.78 13.09
N ALA A 11 7.95 -18.93 12.66
CA ALA A 11 8.83 -20.00 13.15
C ALA A 11 8.91 -20.03 14.68
N GLY A 12 8.82 -18.85 15.33
CA GLY A 12 8.78 -18.73 16.78
C GLY A 12 7.50 -19.26 17.43
N ALA A 13 6.39 -19.30 16.70
CA ALA A 13 5.09 -19.81 17.17
C ALA A 13 4.75 -21.21 16.61
N GLU A 14 5.51 -21.72 15.65
CA GLU A 14 5.25 -22.99 14.94
C GLU A 14 5.12 -24.18 15.89
N HIS A 15 6.03 -24.31 16.86
CA HIS A 15 5.99 -25.35 17.89
C HIS A 15 4.71 -25.37 18.75
N ARG A 16 3.90 -24.30 18.72
CA ARG A 16 2.64 -24.23 19.49
C ARG A 16 1.46 -24.81 18.71
N VAL A 17 1.56 -24.92 17.40
CA VAL A 17 0.45 -25.26 16.50
C VAL A 17 0.73 -26.53 15.68
N THR A 18 1.93 -27.08 15.75
CA THR A 18 2.22 -28.46 15.30
C THR A 18 1.47 -29.47 16.16
N ALA A 19 1.34 -30.73 15.69
CA ALA A 19 0.53 -31.77 16.32
C ALA A 19 0.82 -32.03 17.83
N GLU A 20 2.03 -31.73 18.30
CA GLU A 20 2.45 -31.87 19.71
C GLU A 20 2.36 -30.54 20.51
N GLY A 21 1.96 -29.46 19.85
CA GLY A 21 1.89 -28.11 20.40
C GLY A 21 0.63 -27.86 21.23
N LYS A 22 0.74 -26.92 22.18
CA LYS A 22 -0.35 -26.56 23.11
C LYS A 22 -1.65 -26.11 22.41
N LEU A 23 -1.56 -25.60 21.19
CA LEU A 23 -2.65 -25.08 20.36
C LEU A 23 -2.88 -25.96 19.11
N ALA A 24 -2.51 -27.24 19.16
CA ALA A 24 -2.81 -28.22 18.12
C ALA A 24 -4.33 -28.44 18.02
N HIS A 25 -5.01 -27.59 17.26
CA HIS A 25 -6.45 -27.70 17.03
C HIS A 25 -6.79 -28.55 15.79
N THR A 26 -5.79 -28.90 14.97
CA THR A 26 -5.88 -29.84 13.84
C THR A 26 -4.57 -30.61 13.65
N GLU A 27 -4.61 -31.79 13.04
CA GLU A 27 -3.45 -32.69 12.87
C GLU A 27 -2.35 -32.11 11.93
N ASP A 28 -2.69 -31.16 11.04
CA ASP A 28 -1.82 -30.77 9.91
C ASP A 28 -1.43 -29.28 9.85
N GLY A 29 -2.08 -28.39 10.63
CA GLY A 29 -1.89 -26.93 10.52
C GLY A 29 -2.32 -26.30 9.17
N ARG A 30 -2.93 -27.07 8.26
CA ARG A 30 -3.29 -26.64 6.89
C ARG A 30 -4.59 -25.84 6.80
N THR A 31 -5.49 -25.97 7.78
CA THR A 31 -6.81 -25.33 7.77
C THR A 31 -6.72 -23.80 7.80
N ALA A 32 -5.81 -23.23 8.60
CA ALA A 32 -5.61 -21.78 8.67
C ALA A 32 -5.16 -21.21 7.31
N VAL A 33 -4.29 -21.94 6.59
CA VAL A 33 -3.84 -21.53 5.25
C VAL A 33 -4.98 -21.60 4.23
N ALA A 34 -5.82 -22.63 4.29
CA ALA A 34 -6.99 -22.75 3.41
C ALA A 34 -8.01 -21.62 3.66
N VAL A 35 -8.30 -21.32 4.93
CA VAL A 35 -9.20 -20.21 5.30
C VAL A 35 -8.62 -18.87 4.82
N LEU A 36 -7.34 -18.60 5.07
CA LEU A 36 -6.69 -17.36 4.61
C LEU A 36 -6.70 -17.21 3.09
N ARG A 37 -6.45 -18.30 2.34
CA ARG A 37 -6.51 -18.28 0.87
C ARG A 37 -7.93 -18.02 0.36
N ASN A 38 -8.93 -18.63 0.98
CA ASN A 38 -10.32 -18.40 0.62
C ASN A 38 -10.71 -16.94 0.89
N LEU A 39 -10.32 -16.37 2.04
CA LEU A 39 -10.57 -14.96 2.36
C LEU A 39 -9.93 -14.01 1.34
N LEU A 40 -8.68 -14.27 0.94
CA LEU A 40 -8.00 -13.47 -0.08
C LEU A 40 -8.66 -13.63 -1.46
N SER A 41 -9.09 -14.84 -1.81
CA SER A 41 -9.83 -15.09 -3.06
C SER A 41 -11.18 -14.38 -3.09
N GLU A 42 -11.92 -14.33 -1.97
CA GLU A 42 -13.17 -13.57 -1.88
C GLU A 42 -12.91 -12.07 -1.98
N ASN A 43 -11.83 -11.58 -1.36
CA ASN A 43 -11.39 -10.19 -1.52
C ASN A 43 -11.10 -9.86 -2.99
N ASP A 44 -10.35 -10.71 -3.70
CA ASP A 44 -10.01 -10.49 -5.11
C ASP A 44 -11.23 -10.50 -6.02
N HIS A 45 -12.20 -11.39 -5.74
CA HIS A 45 -13.48 -11.41 -6.44
C HIS A 45 -14.25 -10.09 -6.22
N GLN A 46 -14.33 -9.62 -4.98
CA GLN A 46 -14.96 -8.35 -4.65
C GLN A 46 -14.23 -7.16 -5.27
N ALA A 47 -12.90 -7.17 -5.28
CA ALA A 47 -12.09 -6.12 -5.88
C ALA A 47 -12.29 -6.03 -7.41
N ALA A 48 -12.43 -7.18 -8.08
CA ALA A 48 -12.78 -7.21 -9.49
C ALA A 48 -14.15 -6.55 -9.77
N HIS A 49 -15.13 -6.77 -8.89
CA HIS A 49 -16.43 -6.12 -9.00
C HIS A 49 -16.37 -4.61 -8.75
N ASN A 50 -15.64 -4.16 -7.73
CA ASN A 50 -15.41 -2.74 -7.45
C ASN A 50 -14.78 -2.03 -8.65
N ARG A 51 -13.78 -2.67 -9.26
CA ARG A 51 -13.09 -2.17 -10.44
C ARG A 51 -14.03 -2.05 -11.63
N GLU A 52 -14.85 -3.07 -11.90
CA GLU A 52 -15.86 -3.00 -12.97
C GLU A 52 -16.87 -1.88 -12.72
N HIS A 53 -17.26 -1.65 -11.46
CA HIS A 53 -18.13 -0.54 -11.09
C HIS A 53 -17.47 0.81 -11.37
N LEU A 54 -16.20 0.99 -10.99
CA LEU A 54 -15.43 2.20 -11.28
C LEU A 54 -15.22 2.41 -12.79
N ASP A 55 -14.84 1.36 -13.52
CA ASP A 55 -14.67 1.34 -14.97
C ASP A 55 -15.97 1.77 -15.68
N THR A 56 -17.12 1.26 -15.23
CA THR A 56 -18.43 1.61 -15.81
C THR A 56 -18.74 3.10 -15.70
N HIS A 57 -18.27 3.77 -14.64
CA HIS A 57 -18.41 5.21 -14.45
C HIS A 57 -17.21 6.01 -14.98
N GLY A 58 -16.19 5.35 -15.55
CA GLY A 58 -14.98 6.00 -16.05
C GLY A 58 -14.10 6.64 -14.95
N VAL A 59 -14.22 6.18 -13.70
CA VAL A 59 -13.56 6.79 -12.54
C VAL A 59 -12.19 6.14 -12.28
N LEU A 60 -11.13 6.93 -12.35
CA LEU A 60 -9.80 6.47 -11.96
C LEU A 60 -9.67 6.35 -10.43
N ALA A 61 -9.75 5.14 -9.88
CA ALA A 61 -9.37 4.88 -8.49
C ALA A 61 -7.85 4.77 -8.25
N ILE A 62 -7.33 5.49 -7.24
CA ILE A 62 -5.93 5.49 -6.79
C ILE A 62 -5.85 5.17 -5.29
N ASN A 63 -5.13 4.12 -4.92
CA ASN A 63 -4.87 3.74 -3.54
C ASN A 63 -3.58 4.40 -3.02
N LEU A 64 -3.69 5.20 -1.96
CA LEU A 64 -2.58 5.83 -1.27
C LEU A 64 -2.16 4.99 -0.07
N MET A 65 -0.94 4.48 -0.09
CA MET A 65 -0.37 3.63 0.97
C MET A 65 0.87 4.28 1.57
N SER A 66 1.05 4.17 2.89
CA SER A 66 2.20 4.79 3.57
C SER A 66 2.36 4.29 4.99
N SER A 67 3.45 4.66 5.67
CA SER A 67 3.50 4.66 7.14
C SER A 67 2.50 5.67 7.73
N PRO A 68 2.12 5.53 9.03
CA PRO A 68 1.44 6.61 9.75
C PRO A 68 2.21 7.92 9.66
N GLY A 69 1.52 9.02 9.41
CA GLY A 69 2.13 10.36 9.38
C GLY A 69 3.04 10.65 8.19
N ALA A 70 3.06 9.83 7.14
CA ALA A 70 3.82 10.13 5.92
C ALA A 70 3.28 11.35 5.15
N GLY A 71 2.02 11.73 5.38
CA GLY A 71 1.40 12.93 4.82
C GLY A 71 0.38 12.69 3.71
N LYS A 72 -0.31 11.54 3.71
CA LYS A 72 -1.37 11.21 2.74
C LYS A 72 -2.49 12.26 2.72
N THR A 73 -3.08 12.56 3.87
CA THR A 73 -4.13 13.59 3.95
C THR A 73 -3.65 14.96 3.47
N ASN A 74 -2.45 15.39 3.86
CA ASN A 74 -1.90 16.67 3.42
C ASN A 74 -1.64 16.70 1.90
N LEU A 75 -1.22 15.57 1.31
CA LEU A 75 -1.10 15.43 -0.14
C LEU A 75 -2.47 15.56 -0.81
N LEU A 76 -3.51 14.93 -0.26
CA LEU A 76 -4.87 15.04 -0.79
C LEU A 76 -5.42 16.46 -0.69
N GLU A 77 -5.31 17.12 0.46
CA GLU A 77 -5.74 18.51 0.65
C GLU A 77 -5.08 19.44 -0.39
N ALA A 78 -3.76 19.30 -0.60
CA ALA A 78 -3.02 20.09 -1.58
C ALA A 78 -3.42 19.75 -3.04
N THR A 79 -3.68 18.46 -3.32
CA THR A 79 -4.12 17.99 -4.64
C THR A 79 -5.52 18.53 -4.97
N ILE A 80 -6.46 18.43 -4.02
CA ILE A 80 -7.82 18.94 -4.17
C ILE A 80 -7.79 20.45 -4.35
N ALA A 81 -7.02 21.17 -3.53
CA ALA A 81 -6.90 22.63 -3.66
C ALA A 81 -6.38 23.06 -5.04
N ALA A 82 -5.48 22.27 -5.63
CA ALA A 82 -4.90 22.56 -6.94
C ALA A 82 -5.79 22.16 -8.13
N LEU A 83 -6.59 21.08 -8.01
CA LEU A 83 -7.24 20.45 -9.16
C LEU A 83 -8.78 20.39 -9.10
N LYS A 84 -9.43 20.79 -8.01
CA LYS A 84 -10.91 20.66 -7.88
C LYS A 84 -11.72 21.40 -8.96
N ASP A 85 -11.13 22.42 -9.59
CA ASP A 85 -11.76 23.18 -10.68
C ASP A 85 -11.45 22.58 -12.06
N GLU A 86 -10.54 21.59 -12.13
CA GLU A 86 -10.12 20.88 -13.33
C GLU A 86 -10.63 19.43 -13.38
N LEU A 87 -10.71 18.78 -12.22
CA LEU A 87 -11.10 17.37 -12.05
C LEU A 87 -12.13 17.24 -10.93
N ALA A 88 -13.13 16.40 -11.15
CA ALA A 88 -14.04 16.00 -10.10
C ALA A 88 -13.40 14.89 -9.25
N ILE A 89 -13.08 15.22 -7.99
CA ILE A 89 -12.33 14.36 -7.08
C ILE A 89 -13.26 13.84 -5.98
N GLY A 90 -13.22 12.53 -5.72
CA GLY A 90 -13.79 11.91 -4.53
C GLY A 90 -12.72 11.27 -3.64
N VAL A 91 -13.05 11.03 -2.37
CA VAL A 91 -12.15 10.36 -1.42
C VAL A 91 -12.87 9.30 -0.58
N VAL A 92 -12.30 8.10 -0.51
CA VAL A 92 -12.58 7.11 0.54
C VAL A 92 -11.45 7.19 1.56
N GLU A 93 -11.76 7.53 2.80
CA GLU A 93 -10.80 7.65 3.89
C GLU A 93 -10.90 6.42 4.78
N GLY A 94 -9.77 5.74 5.02
CA GLY A 94 -9.65 4.61 5.94
C GLY A 94 -8.78 4.94 7.15
N ASP A 95 -9.40 5.01 8.32
CA ASP A 95 -8.74 5.18 9.62
C ASP A 95 -9.30 4.19 10.65
N LEU A 96 -8.54 3.95 11.72
CA LEU A 96 -8.90 2.98 12.76
C LEU A 96 -10.13 3.42 13.54
N GLU A 97 -10.18 4.68 13.96
CA GLU A 97 -11.22 5.15 14.89
C GLU A 97 -11.76 6.56 14.66
N THR A 98 -11.01 7.47 14.02
CA THR A 98 -11.42 8.89 13.95
C THR A 98 -11.96 9.27 12.57
N GLU A 99 -12.80 10.32 12.50
CA GLU A 99 -13.19 10.93 11.22
C GLU A 99 -12.37 12.18 10.89
N ASN A 100 -11.22 12.36 11.54
CA ASN A 100 -10.49 13.63 11.50
C ASN A 100 -10.03 13.96 10.08
N ASP A 101 -9.51 12.97 9.34
CA ASP A 101 -9.01 13.20 7.99
C ASP A 101 -10.19 13.32 7.00
N ALA A 102 -11.25 12.53 7.13
CA ALA A 102 -12.48 12.74 6.35
C ALA A 102 -13.11 14.14 6.56
N VAL A 103 -13.17 14.66 7.78
CA VAL A 103 -13.68 16.03 8.05
C VAL A 103 -12.83 17.08 7.35
N ARG A 104 -11.49 16.94 7.44
CA ARG A 104 -10.56 17.83 6.75
C ARG A 104 -10.77 17.82 5.24
N ILE A 105 -10.89 16.64 4.64
CA ILE A 105 -11.13 16.49 3.20
C ILE A 105 -12.46 17.11 2.79
N ARG A 106 -13.56 16.84 3.51
CA ARG A 106 -14.88 17.44 3.23
C ARG A 106 -14.86 18.97 3.29
N ALA A 107 -14.02 19.56 4.15
CA ALA A 107 -13.87 21.02 4.24
C ALA A 107 -13.33 21.65 2.95
N HIS A 108 -12.70 20.87 2.06
CA HIS A 108 -12.31 21.33 0.71
C HIS A 108 -13.44 21.27 -0.33
N GLY A 109 -14.63 20.77 0.04
CA GLY A 109 -15.82 20.75 -0.80
C GLY A 109 -15.94 19.53 -1.72
N VAL A 110 -15.15 18.48 -1.49
CA VAL A 110 -15.21 17.23 -2.25
C VAL A 110 -16.00 16.15 -1.51
N PRO A 111 -16.69 15.23 -2.22
CA PRO A 111 -17.34 14.10 -1.60
C PRO A 111 -16.31 13.18 -0.95
N CYS A 112 -16.54 12.85 0.33
CA CYS A 112 -15.66 11.95 1.07
C CYS A 112 -16.43 11.02 2.00
N VAL A 113 -16.12 9.73 1.92
CA VAL A 113 -16.70 8.68 2.76
C VAL A 113 -15.64 8.13 3.70
N GLN A 114 -15.95 8.15 4.99
CA GLN A 114 -15.17 7.50 6.03
C GLN A 114 -15.46 6.00 6.06
N ILE A 115 -14.39 5.21 6.22
CA ILE A 115 -14.39 3.82 6.66
C ILE A 115 -13.66 3.77 8.00
N THR A 116 -14.37 3.34 9.05
CA THR A 116 -13.75 3.04 10.35
C THR A 116 -13.37 1.57 10.38
N THR A 117 -12.07 1.27 10.35
CA THR A 117 -11.58 -0.13 10.26
C THR A 117 -11.59 -0.85 11.60
N GLY A 118 -11.82 -0.12 12.70
CA GLY A 118 -11.74 -0.63 14.06
C GLY A 118 -10.32 -1.07 14.37
N SER A 119 -10.09 -2.39 14.47
CA SER A 119 -8.76 -2.95 14.72
C SER A 119 -8.02 -3.41 13.46
N ALA A 120 -8.63 -3.28 12.26
CA ALA A 120 -8.01 -3.76 11.03
C ALA A 120 -6.87 -2.83 10.55
N CYS A 121 -5.75 -3.43 10.17
CA CYS A 121 -4.50 -2.75 9.79
C CYS A 121 -4.43 -2.29 8.32
N HIS A 122 -5.52 -2.47 7.57
CA HIS A 122 -5.67 -2.18 6.14
C HIS A 122 -7.16 -2.06 5.80
N LEU A 123 -7.45 -1.48 4.63
CA LEU A 123 -8.73 -1.62 3.95
C LEU A 123 -8.77 -2.91 3.13
N ASP A 124 -9.93 -3.53 3.02
CA ASP A 124 -10.22 -4.63 2.08
C ASP A 124 -11.27 -4.21 1.03
N ALA A 125 -11.46 -5.05 0.02
CA ALA A 125 -12.37 -4.76 -1.09
C ALA A 125 -13.83 -4.64 -0.65
N HIS A 126 -14.27 -5.34 0.40
CA HIS A 126 -15.65 -5.26 0.88
C HIS A 126 -15.91 -3.91 1.57
N MET A 127 -14.96 -3.45 2.38
CA MET A 127 -15.04 -2.13 3.00
C MET A 127 -15.11 -1.02 1.94
N VAL A 128 -14.29 -1.11 0.90
CA VAL A 128 -14.30 -0.14 -0.21
C VAL A 128 -15.60 -0.26 -1.02
N HIS A 129 -16.12 -1.46 -1.23
CA HIS A 129 -17.39 -1.68 -1.92
C HIS A 129 -18.53 -0.91 -1.26
N ASP A 130 -18.68 -1.06 0.06
CA ASP A 130 -19.72 -0.35 0.83
C ASP A 130 -19.54 1.17 0.76
N ALA A 131 -18.30 1.66 0.72
CA ALA A 131 -18.01 3.08 0.57
C ALA A 131 -18.35 3.61 -0.84
N LEU A 132 -18.08 2.84 -1.89
CA LEU A 132 -18.43 3.20 -3.27
C LEU A 132 -19.94 3.41 -3.42
N HIS A 133 -20.76 2.56 -2.79
CA HIS A 133 -22.23 2.66 -2.84
C HIS A 133 -22.81 3.83 -2.03
N ARG A 134 -21.96 4.54 -1.28
CA ARG A 134 -22.30 5.77 -0.54
C ARG A 134 -21.84 7.04 -1.28
N LEU A 135 -21.13 6.89 -2.39
CA LEU A 135 -20.66 7.97 -3.24
C LEU A 135 -21.50 8.04 -4.52
N ASP A 136 -21.73 9.26 -4.99
CA ASP A 136 -22.17 9.47 -6.37
C ASP A 136 -20.93 9.47 -7.26
N LEU A 137 -20.76 8.41 -8.05
CA LEU A 137 -19.58 8.20 -8.91
C LEU A 137 -19.72 8.87 -10.28
N GLU A 138 -20.95 9.09 -10.75
CA GLU A 138 -21.24 9.67 -12.06
C GLU A 138 -20.49 10.98 -12.36
N PRO A 139 -20.36 11.93 -11.41
CA PRO A 139 -19.66 13.17 -11.69
C PRO A 139 -18.13 13.05 -11.54
N LEU A 140 -17.59 11.94 -11.00
CA LEU A 140 -16.19 11.86 -10.60
C LEU A 140 -15.27 11.49 -11.77
N ASP A 141 -14.08 12.08 -11.78
CA ASP A 141 -12.98 11.69 -12.68
C ASP A 141 -11.99 10.77 -11.98
N VAL A 142 -11.76 11.02 -10.70
CA VAL A 142 -10.77 10.32 -9.89
C VAL A 142 -11.30 10.10 -8.47
N LEU A 143 -11.05 8.90 -7.96
CA LEU A 143 -11.34 8.52 -6.58
C LEU A 143 -10.02 8.19 -5.87
N PHE A 144 -9.70 8.91 -4.81
CA PHE A 144 -8.60 8.51 -3.93
C PHE A 144 -9.10 7.59 -2.83
N ILE A 145 -8.38 6.49 -2.60
CA ILE A 145 -8.57 5.63 -1.43
C ILE A 145 -7.38 5.88 -0.51
N GLU A 146 -7.58 6.66 0.55
CA GLU A 146 -6.57 6.86 1.59
C GLU A 146 -6.56 5.64 2.51
N ASN A 147 -5.59 4.75 2.34
CA ASN A 147 -5.51 3.52 3.13
C ASN A 147 -5.00 3.78 4.56
N VAL A 148 -5.16 2.79 5.43
CA VAL A 148 -4.60 2.84 6.78
C VAL A 148 -3.07 3.02 6.71
N GLY A 149 -2.52 3.84 7.61
CA GLY A 149 -1.07 4.04 7.73
C GLY A 149 -0.35 2.74 8.13
N ASN A 150 0.10 1.96 7.15
CA ASN A 150 0.83 0.72 7.34
C ASN A 150 1.63 0.35 6.07
N LEU A 151 2.92 0.01 6.22
CA LEU A 151 3.79 -0.43 5.12
C LEU A 151 3.81 -1.96 4.88
N VAL A 152 2.95 -2.72 5.55
CA VAL A 152 2.90 -4.18 5.47
C VAL A 152 1.57 -4.66 4.91
N CYS A 153 0.48 -4.53 5.68
CA CYS A 153 -0.82 -5.13 5.34
C CYS A 153 -1.38 -4.63 3.98
N PRO A 154 -1.43 -3.32 3.68
CA PRO A 154 -2.20 -2.81 2.53
C PRO A 154 -1.74 -3.32 1.16
N ALA A 155 -0.45 -3.64 1.01
CA ALA A 155 0.13 -4.09 -0.25
C ALA A 155 -0.30 -5.50 -0.68
N SER A 156 -1.06 -6.19 0.18
CA SER A 156 -1.51 -7.57 -0.01
C SER A 156 -2.99 -7.69 -0.37
N PHE A 157 -3.73 -6.59 -0.44
CA PHE A 157 -5.18 -6.57 -0.65
C PHE A 157 -5.51 -5.74 -1.90
N ASP A 158 -6.15 -6.38 -2.88
CA ASP A 158 -6.80 -5.65 -3.96
C ASP A 158 -8.04 -4.95 -3.39
N LEU A 159 -8.29 -3.70 -3.75
CA LEU A 159 -9.48 -2.94 -3.39
C LEU A 159 -10.37 -2.66 -4.62
N GLY A 160 -9.86 -2.94 -5.83
CA GLY A 160 -10.45 -2.49 -7.08
C GLY A 160 -9.79 -1.23 -7.66
N GLN A 161 -8.68 -0.75 -7.07
CA GLN A 161 -7.94 0.44 -7.51
C GLN A 161 -7.16 0.22 -8.79
N HIS A 162 -7.03 1.23 -9.64
CA HIS A 162 -6.25 1.17 -10.88
C HIS A 162 -4.75 1.40 -10.66
N ARG A 163 -4.43 2.22 -9.66
CA ARG A 163 -3.07 2.62 -9.32
C ARG A 163 -2.80 2.51 -7.84
N ASN A 164 -1.59 2.08 -7.52
CA ASN A 164 -1.03 2.12 -6.17
C ASN A 164 0.02 3.22 -6.09
N VAL A 165 -0.11 4.15 -5.15
CA VAL A 165 0.89 5.19 -4.88
C VAL A 165 1.39 5.01 -3.45
N ALA A 166 2.69 4.77 -3.30
CA ALA A 166 3.32 4.63 -2.00
C ALA A 166 3.99 5.95 -1.58
N LEU A 167 3.68 6.46 -0.40
CA LEU A 167 4.40 7.59 0.18
C LEU A 167 5.50 7.07 1.11
N LEU A 168 6.70 7.62 0.94
CA LEU A 168 7.83 7.47 1.84
C LEU A 168 8.21 8.87 2.35
N SER A 169 8.07 9.14 3.64
CA SER A 169 8.55 10.41 4.19
C SER A 169 10.04 10.38 4.47
N VAL A 170 10.74 11.49 4.21
CA VAL A 170 12.17 11.61 4.55
C VAL A 170 12.45 11.36 6.03
N THR A 171 11.49 11.64 6.92
CA THR A 171 11.61 11.39 8.36
C THR A 171 11.56 9.91 8.74
N GLU A 172 11.23 9.03 7.81
CA GLU A 172 11.22 7.59 8.05
C GLU A 172 12.60 6.97 7.82
N GLY A 173 13.50 7.62 7.08
CA GLY A 173 14.81 7.10 6.70
C GLY A 173 14.82 6.41 5.33
N ASP A 174 15.99 6.41 4.70
CA ASP A 174 16.19 6.05 3.28
C ASP A 174 16.22 4.53 2.97
N ASP A 175 16.14 3.69 4.00
CA ASP A 175 16.24 2.23 3.89
C ASP A 175 14.89 1.50 3.75
N LYS A 176 13.78 2.24 3.81
CA LYS A 176 12.42 1.67 3.81
C LYS A 176 12.09 0.80 2.60
N PRO A 177 12.52 1.13 1.36
CA PRO A 177 12.23 0.25 0.24
C PRO A 177 12.83 -1.15 0.38
N ALA A 178 14.02 -1.26 0.99
CA ALA A 178 14.63 -2.57 1.25
C ALA A 178 13.96 -3.30 2.42
N LYS A 179 13.46 -2.58 3.43
CA LYS A 179 12.78 -3.15 4.60
C LYS A 179 11.34 -3.60 4.31
N TYR A 180 10.65 -2.92 3.41
CA TYR A 180 9.24 -3.17 3.07
C TYR A 180 9.05 -3.48 1.57
N PRO A 181 9.78 -4.47 1.02
CA PRO A 181 9.85 -4.68 -0.42
C PRO A 181 8.50 -5.03 -1.05
N VAL A 182 7.57 -5.62 -0.28
CA VAL A 182 6.20 -5.93 -0.72
C VAL A 182 5.45 -4.68 -1.13
N MET A 183 5.47 -3.66 -0.26
CA MET A 183 4.81 -2.36 -0.49
C MET A 183 5.34 -1.66 -1.73
N PHE A 184 6.67 -1.53 -1.81
CA PHE A 184 7.29 -0.76 -2.88
C PHE A 184 7.30 -1.49 -4.24
N ARG A 185 7.15 -2.82 -4.27
CA ARG A 185 6.88 -3.55 -5.53
C ARG A 185 5.46 -3.34 -6.05
N ALA A 186 4.49 -3.25 -5.15
CA ALA A 186 3.08 -3.01 -5.49
C ALA A 186 2.80 -1.58 -5.97
N ALA A 187 3.68 -0.62 -5.68
CA ALA A 187 3.54 0.77 -6.07
C ALA A 187 3.80 1.01 -7.56
N ASP A 188 2.88 1.71 -8.23
CA ASP A 188 3.05 2.24 -9.59
C ASP A 188 3.79 3.59 -9.59
N LEU A 189 3.80 4.28 -8.44
CA LEU A 189 4.52 5.50 -8.19
C LEU A 189 4.95 5.56 -6.71
N VAL A 190 6.16 6.04 -6.45
CA VAL A 190 6.62 6.38 -5.10
C VAL A 190 6.75 7.89 -4.95
N LEU A 191 6.14 8.43 -3.90
CA LEU A 191 6.28 9.83 -3.52
C LEU A 191 7.24 9.95 -2.34
N LEU A 192 8.38 10.62 -2.54
CA LEU A 192 9.28 10.98 -1.45
C LEU A 192 8.79 12.29 -0.83
N THR A 193 8.18 12.22 0.35
CA THR A 193 7.43 13.32 0.96
C THR A 193 8.18 14.04 2.08
N LYS A 194 7.75 15.27 2.37
CA LYS A 194 8.35 16.19 3.35
C LYS A 194 9.79 16.58 3.02
N THR A 195 10.09 16.70 1.73
CA THR A 195 11.45 17.04 1.25
C THR A 195 11.94 18.41 1.72
N ASP A 196 11.05 19.28 2.21
CA ASP A 196 11.42 20.52 2.88
C ASP A 196 12.28 20.30 4.13
N LEU A 197 12.18 19.12 4.75
CA LEU A 197 12.98 18.74 5.92
C LEU A 197 14.40 18.26 5.57
N LEU A 198 14.73 18.04 4.30
CA LEU A 198 16.10 17.67 3.90
C LEU A 198 17.13 18.76 4.23
N THR A 199 16.67 19.99 4.46
CA THR A 199 17.53 21.09 4.94
C THR A 199 18.07 20.88 6.36
N VAL A 200 17.45 19.98 7.15
CA VAL A 200 17.81 19.72 8.55
C VAL A 200 18.07 18.24 8.85
N LEU A 201 17.82 17.34 7.89
CA LEU A 201 18.12 15.90 7.98
C LEU A 201 19.39 15.61 7.17
N ASP A 202 20.53 15.54 7.86
CA ASP A 202 21.84 15.31 7.26
C ASP A 202 22.17 13.82 7.04
N ASP A 203 21.34 12.92 7.56
CA ASP A 203 21.49 11.47 7.50
C ASP A 203 20.65 10.78 6.42
N PHE A 204 19.86 11.54 5.64
CA PHE A 204 19.00 11.00 4.58
C PHE A 204 19.63 11.10 3.18
N ASP A 205 19.77 9.97 2.47
CA ASP A 205 20.23 9.92 1.07
C ASP A 205 19.10 9.52 0.10
N ALA A 206 18.60 10.47 -0.69
CA ALA A 206 17.59 10.19 -1.71
C ALA A 206 18.10 9.22 -2.80
N ALA A 207 19.39 9.25 -3.15
CA ALA A 207 19.97 8.31 -4.10
C ALA A 207 19.98 6.88 -3.54
N ARG A 208 20.01 6.71 -2.21
CA ARG A 208 19.87 5.40 -1.55
C ARG A 208 18.48 4.84 -1.71
N VAL A 209 17.45 5.67 -1.58
CA VAL A 209 16.06 5.27 -1.85
C VAL A 209 15.94 4.73 -3.27
N GLU A 210 16.43 5.45 -4.28
CA GLU A 210 16.40 5.00 -5.67
C GLU A 210 17.15 3.68 -5.88
N ARG A 211 18.34 3.52 -5.29
CA ARG A 211 19.10 2.26 -5.36
C ARG A 211 18.29 1.10 -4.78
N HIS A 212 17.64 1.31 -3.65
CA HIS A 212 16.80 0.27 -3.03
C HIS A 212 15.57 -0.04 -3.87
N LEU A 213 14.89 0.96 -4.45
CA LEU A 213 13.76 0.75 -5.36
C LEU A 213 14.19 -0.05 -6.60
N ARG A 214 15.29 0.34 -7.26
CA ARG A 214 15.86 -0.40 -8.40
C ARG A 214 16.18 -1.85 -8.05
N ALA A 215 16.70 -2.10 -6.85
CA ALA A 215 17.03 -3.45 -6.39
C ALA A 215 15.80 -4.36 -6.18
N LEU A 216 14.58 -3.80 -6.14
CA LEU A 216 13.35 -4.60 -6.05
C LEU A 216 12.96 -5.28 -7.37
N GLY A 217 13.64 -4.96 -8.48
CA GLY A 217 13.44 -5.61 -9.78
C GLY A 217 12.30 -5.03 -10.62
N ARG A 218 11.68 -3.92 -10.19
CA ARG A 218 10.71 -3.15 -10.97
C ARG A 218 11.14 -1.68 -10.98
N GLU A 219 11.16 -1.08 -12.17
CA GLU A 219 11.38 0.36 -12.29
C GLU A 219 10.09 1.08 -11.89
N VAL A 220 10.13 1.80 -10.78
CA VAL A 220 9.03 2.61 -10.27
C VAL A 220 9.48 4.07 -10.20
N PRO A 221 8.72 5.03 -10.74
CA PRO A 221 9.07 6.43 -10.66
C PRO A 221 9.12 6.90 -9.20
N LEU A 222 10.06 7.79 -8.89
CA LEU A 222 10.22 8.42 -7.59
C LEU A 222 10.06 9.94 -7.75
N LEU A 223 9.05 10.53 -7.13
CA LEU A 223 8.81 11.98 -7.18
C LEU A 223 9.04 12.62 -5.79
N PRO A 224 10.07 13.48 -5.64
CA PRO A 224 10.29 14.23 -4.41
C PRO A 224 9.34 15.42 -4.30
N LEU A 225 8.64 15.55 -3.16
CA LEU A 225 7.72 16.66 -2.92
C LEU A 225 7.57 17.06 -1.44
N SER A 226 7.05 18.27 -1.25
CA SER A 226 6.52 18.76 0.02
C SER A 226 5.17 19.44 -0.23
N ALA A 227 4.08 18.73 0.11
CA ALA A 227 2.73 19.30 0.04
C ALA A 227 2.60 20.57 0.90
N ARG A 228 3.28 20.59 2.06
CA ARG A 228 3.28 21.75 2.98
C ARG A 228 3.88 23.01 2.35
N ARG A 229 4.91 22.86 1.51
CA ARG A 229 5.63 23.98 0.88
C ARG A 229 5.31 24.14 -0.61
N GLY A 230 4.47 23.28 -1.17
CA GLY A 230 4.18 23.21 -2.61
C GLY A 230 5.34 22.70 -3.48
N GLN A 231 6.50 22.40 -2.90
CA GLN A 231 7.69 22.01 -3.67
C GLN A 231 7.48 20.64 -4.33
N GLY A 232 7.79 20.53 -5.63
CA GLY A 232 7.68 19.27 -6.37
C GLY A 232 6.25 18.78 -6.62
N MET A 233 5.23 19.54 -6.21
CA MET A 233 3.83 19.17 -6.43
C MET A 233 3.47 19.13 -7.92
N ASP A 234 4.05 20.00 -8.74
CA ASP A 234 3.75 20.06 -10.19
C ASP A 234 3.96 18.71 -10.89
N ALA A 235 5.04 17.99 -10.55
CA ALA A 235 5.32 16.67 -11.12
C ALA A 235 4.28 15.62 -10.71
N TRP A 236 3.78 15.68 -9.47
CA TRP A 236 2.69 14.82 -9.01
C TRP A 236 1.36 15.15 -9.70
N LEU A 237 1.02 16.43 -9.79
CA LEU A 237 -0.22 16.87 -10.44
C LEU A 237 -0.22 16.54 -11.93
N GLU A 238 0.93 16.69 -12.61
CA GLU A 238 1.09 16.30 -14.01
C GLU A 238 0.96 14.80 -14.21
N TRP A 239 1.58 13.99 -13.36
CA TRP A 239 1.42 12.54 -13.38
C TRP A 239 -0.05 12.14 -13.22
N LEU A 240 -0.77 12.78 -12.28
CA LEU A 240 -2.18 12.51 -12.03
C LEU A 240 -3.06 12.87 -13.24
N ARG A 241 -2.86 14.05 -13.85
CA ARG A 241 -3.55 14.43 -15.09
C ARG A 241 -3.30 13.40 -16.19
N GLY A 242 -2.05 12.99 -16.36
CA GLY A 242 -1.66 11.97 -17.33
C GLY A 242 -2.38 10.63 -17.10
N GLU A 243 -2.49 10.17 -15.85
CA GLU A 243 -3.19 8.93 -15.53
C GLU A 243 -4.71 9.02 -15.76
N VAL A 244 -5.34 10.16 -15.48
CA VAL A 244 -6.77 10.39 -15.78
C VAL A 244 -7.01 10.31 -17.30
N VAL A 245 -6.18 11.00 -18.10
CA VAL A 245 -6.27 10.94 -19.56
C VAL A 245 -6.06 9.50 -20.06
N ALA A 246 -5.00 8.83 -19.60
CA ALA A 246 -4.68 7.46 -20.00
C ALA A 246 -5.78 6.47 -19.58
N HIS A 247 -6.45 6.68 -18.45
CA HIS A 247 -7.58 5.85 -18.03
C HIS A 247 -8.77 6.02 -18.97
N ARG A 248 -9.15 7.26 -19.31
CA ARG A 248 -10.22 7.54 -20.28
C ARG A 248 -9.93 6.90 -21.64
N GLU A 249 -8.68 6.99 -22.13
CA GLU A 249 -8.27 6.35 -23.38
C GLU A 249 -8.35 4.83 -23.33
N ARG A 250 -7.91 4.21 -22.22
CA ARG A 250 -8.05 2.75 -22.01
C ARG A 250 -9.51 2.32 -22.01
N MET A 251 -10.37 3.06 -21.35
CA MET A 251 -11.81 2.80 -21.31
C MET A 251 -12.44 2.91 -22.71
N ALA A 252 -12.08 3.92 -23.49
CA ALA A 252 -12.51 4.07 -24.88
C ALA A 252 -12.03 2.91 -25.78
N ALA A 253 -10.88 2.31 -25.46
CA ALA A 253 -10.33 1.16 -26.16
C ALA A 253 -10.85 -0.21 -25.64
N GLY A 254 -11.72 -0.22 -24.63
CA GLY A 254 -12.23 -1.45 -24.01
C GLY A 254 -11.17 -2.27 -23.26
N GLN A 255 -10.09 -1.62 -22.81
CA GLN A 255 -8.98 -2.25 -22.10
C GLN A 255 -9.18 -2.17 -20.58
N LYS A 256 -8.98 -3.30 -19.89
CA LYS A 256 -9.00 -3.36 -18.43
C LYS A 256 -7.60 -3.17 -17.85
N LEU A 257 -7.53 -2.55 -16.67
CA LEU A 257 -6.28 -2.31 -15.96
C LEU A 257 -6.31 -3.02 -14.60
N HIS A 258 -5.32 -3.88 -14.35
CA HIS A 258 -5.14 -4.54 -13.06
C HIS A 258 -3.99 -3.88 -12.30
N PRO A 259 -4.14 -3.59 -10.99
CA PRO A 259 -3.09 -3.02 -10.17
C PRO A 259 -1.97 -4.04 -9.96
N ALA A 260 -0.76 -3.54 -9.70
CA ALA A 260 0.32 -4.39 -9.25
C ALA A 260 0.06 -4.83 -7.79
N ILE A 261 -0.20 -6.11 -7.58
CA ILE A 261 -0.37 -6.72 -6.26
C ILE A 261 0.65 -7.85 -6.14
N GLN A 262 1.21 -8.03 -4.95
CA GLN A 262 2.11 -9.15 -4.75
C GLN A 262 1.31 -10.46 -4.77
N PRO A 263 1.69 -11.44 -5.62
CA PRO A 263 1.05 -12.75 -5.62
C PRO A 263 1.19 -13.45 -4.26
N HIS A 264 0.11 -14.08 -3.80
CA HIS A 264 0.02 -14.71 -2.48
C HIS A 264 1.02 -15.87 -2.24
N ASP A 265 1.65 -16.39 -3.29
CA ASP A 265 2.56 -17.54 -3.29
C ASP A 265 4.04 -17.18 -3.50
N THR A 266 4.36 -15.89 -3.63
CA THR A 266 5.75 -15.46 -3.87
C THR A 266 6.54 -15.53 -2.56
N ARG A 267 7.55 -16.42 -2.49
CA ARG A 267 8.48 -16.52 -1.36
C ARG A 267 9.10 -15.14 -1.07
N LEU A 268 8.85 -14.61 0.11
CA LEU A 268 9.30 -13.28 0.54
C LEU A 268 10.81 -13.16 0.77
N HIS A 269 11.50 -14.29 0.96
CA HIS A 269 12.93 -14.34 1.23
C HIS A 269 13.62 -15.40 0.37
N PRO A 270 14.69 -15.08 -0.38
CA PRO A 270 15.64 -16.11 -0.79
C PRO A 270 16.23 -16.69 0.50
N GLY A 271 16.13 -18.01 0.67
CA GLY A 271 16.41 -18.68 1.94
C GLY A 271 17.75 -18.31 2.57
N GLY A 272 17.72 -17.53 3.65
CA GLY A 272 18.86 -17.19 4.48
C GLY A 272 19.01 -18.15 5.66
N HIS A 273 19.16 -19.46 5.41
CA HIS A 273 19.56 -20.43 6.44
C HIS A 273 20.61 -21.41 5.92
N ALA A 274 21.67 -20.87 5.33
CA ALA A 274 22.88 -21.64 5.04
C ALA A 274 24.14 -20.81 5.34
N ALA A 275 24.26 -20.24 6.55
CA ALA A 275 25.54 -19.74 7.08
C ALA A 275 25.40 -19.31 8.56
N HIS A 276 25.15 -20.23 9.49
CA HIS A 276 25.51 -19.96 10.90
C HIS A 276 25.76 -21.20 11.78
N GLN A 277 26.02 -22.36 11.19
CA GLN A 277 26.56 -23.52 11.91
C GLN A 277 27.93 -23.87 11.33
N GLY A 278 28.95 -23.16 11.80
CA GLY A 278 30.32 -23.41 11.34
C GLY A 278 31.35 -22.44 11.89
N HIS A 279 31.24 -22.01 13.16
CA HIS A 279 32.31 -21.24 13.82
C HIS A 279 32.35 -21.40 15.35
N LEU A 280 32.07 -22.60 15.87
CA LEU A 280 32.22 -22.92 17.30
C LEU A 280 32.89 -24.27 17.58
N ALA A 281 33.68 -24.81 16.64
CA ALA A 281 34.43 -26.05 16.84
C ALA A 281 35.86 -25.95 16.28
N ALA A 282 36.65 -24.98 16.74
CA ALA A 282 38.09 -24.94 16.48
C ALA A 282 38.87 -24.09 17.51
N ALA A 283 38.61 -24.27 18.81
CA ALA A 283 39.39 -23.59 19.86
C ALA A 283 39.66 -24.45 21.11
N ALA A 284 39.66 -25.77 20.97
CA ALA A 284 39.97 -26.68 22.08
C ALA A 284 40.83 -27.88 21.63
N ALA A 285 42.00 -27.61 21.05
CA ALA A 285 43.01 -28.66 20.82
C ALA A 285 44.44 -28.08 20.68
N THR A 286 44.94 -27.36 21.69
CA THR A 286 46.39 -27.18 21.86
C THR A 286 46.76 -26.79 23.29
N ARG A 287 46.74 -27.77 24.20
CA ARG A 287 47.59 -27.80 25.41
C ARG A 287 47.81 -29.26 25.85
N LYS A 288 48.92 -29.84 25.40
CA LYS A 288 49.83 -30.68 26.18
C LYS A 288 51.08 -30.93 25.34
#